data_AF-A0A929HVD9-F1
#
_entry.id   AF-A0A929HVD9-F1
#
_cell.length_a   1.000
_cell.length_b   1.000
_cell.length_c   1.000
_cell.angle_alpha   90.00
_cell.angle_beta   90.00
_cell.angle_gamma   90.00
#
_symmetry.space_group_name_H-M   'P 1'
#
loop_
_entity.id
_entity.type
_entity.pdbx_description
1 polymer ?
#
loop_
_entity_poly.entity_id
_entity_poly.type
_entity_poly.pdbx_seq_one_letter_code
_entity_poly.pdbx_strand_id
1 'polypeptide(L)'
;MYPIGMIIYSVLIYFKNEKWARIFGLIAVVQAISTHWYTGVVMQLNPARHPNHTAMAAMLFLIGAFVSGIGLLNLMLWIRDKMVKEESRLDPQMYFGLAQLMLFGIVLDLFLVFSEFMQMTYGTEEEYHVLELVRTVFYFPVAGVYIFGALIVPLIIFISPFGKTKTGVLVASACTAGGIYGMRIGWVLMSQFSQTFF
;
A
#
# COMPACT_ATOMS: atom_id res chain seq x y z
N MET A 1 -0.42 -13.53 -14.66
CA MET A 1 -0.59 -14.85 -14.01
C MET A 1 -1.38 -14.80 -12.71
N TYR A 2 -1.17 -13.81 -11.84
CA TYR A 2 -1.91 -13.67 -10.57
C TYR A 2 -3.45 -13.73 -10.66
N PRO A 3 -4.14 -13.07 -11.63
CA PRO A 3 -5.60 -13.15 -11.74
C PRO A 3 -6.12 -14.57 -12.01
N ILE A 4 -5.35 -15.38 -12.73
CA ILE A 4 -5.70 -16.76 -13.05
C ILE A 4 -5.67 -17.62 -11.76
N GLY A 5 -4.65 -17.44 -10.93
CA GLY A 5 -4.56 -18.11 -9.62
C GLY A 5 -5.73 -17.76 -8.70
N MET A 6 -6.13 -16.48 -8.67
CA MET A 6 -7.28 -16.01 -7.89
C MET A 6 -8.62 -16.55 -8.40
N ILE A 7 -8.78 -16.68 -9.72
CA ILE A 7 -9.98 -17.30 -10.32
C ILE A 7 -10.05 -18.78 -9.92
N ILE A 8 -8.95 -19.53 -10.06
CA ILE A 8 -8.90 -20.96 -9.68
C ILE A 8 -9.22 -21.13 -8.18
N TYR A 9 -8.62 -20.32 -7.32
CA TYR A 9 -8.91 -20.31 -5.88
C TYR A 9 -10.40 -20.05 -5.59
N SER A 10 -10.99 -19.03 -6.22
CA SER A 10 -12.40 -18.66 -6.03
C SER A 10 -13.35 -19.78 -6.48
N VAL A 11 -13.03 -20.44 -7.60
CA VAL A 11 -13.78 -21.59 -8.11
C VAL A 11 -13.68 -22.79 -7.16
N LEU A 12 -12.49 -23.08 -6.61
CA LEU A 12 -12.30 -24.16 -5.64
C LEU A 12 -13.06 -23.93 -4.33
N ILE A 13 -13.15 -22.67 -3.87
CA ILE A 13 -13.98 -22.30 -2.72
C ILE A 13 -15.46 -22.50 -3.03
N TYR A 14 -15.91 -22.10 -4.22
CA TYR A 14 -17.30 -22.31 -4.65
C TYR A 14 -17.68 -23.81 -4.63
N PHE A 15 -16.77 -24.67 -5.09
CA PHE A 15 -16.94 -26.13 -5.03
C PHE A 15 -16.60 -26.76 -3.66
N LYS A 16 -16.37 -25.95 -2.62
CA LYS A 16 -16.06 -26.38 -1.24
C LYS A 16 -14.87 -27.35 -1.13
N ASN A 17 -13.90 -27.25 -2.04
CA ASN A 17 -12.73 -28.12 -2.03
C ASN A 17 -11.60 -27.51 -1.17
N GLU A 18 -11.74 -27.64 0.15
CA GLU A 18 -10.90 -26.95 1.14
C GLU A 18 -9.40 -27.22 1.01
N LYS A 19 -9.01 -28.48 0.72
CA LYS A 19 -7.59 -28.87 0.59
C LYS A 19 -6.92 -28.12 -0.56
N TRP A 20 -7.56 -28.09 -1.71
CA TRP A 20 -7.03 -27.41 -2.89
C TRP A 20 -7.16 -25.89 -2.78
N ALA A 21 -8.27 -25.40 -2.20
CA ALA A 21 -8.43 -23.97 -1.91
C ALA A 21 -7.30 -23.44 -1.01
N ARG A 22 -6.87 -24.18 0.01
CA ARG A 22 -5.74 -23.77 0.87
C ARG A 22 -4.42 -23.69 0.13
N ILE A 23 -4.12 -24.67 -0.72
CA ILE A 23 -2.87 -24.70 -1.51
C ILE A 23 -2.86 -23.55 -2.52
N PHE A 24 -3.93 -23.41 -3.31
CA PHE A 24 -4.02 -22.34 -4.30
C PHE A 24 -4.10 -20.95 -3.67
N GLY A 25 -4.71 -20.82 -2.49
CA GLY A 25 -4.69 -19.60 -1.70
C GLY A 25 -3.27 -19.20 -1.29
N LEU A 26 -2.46 -20.14 -0.79
CA LEU A 26 -1.06 -19.89 -0.48
C LEU A 26 -0.25 -19.49 -1.71
N ILE A 27 -0.43 -20.20 -2.84
CA ILE A 27 0.22 -19.86 -4.11
C ILE A 27 -0.16 -18.44 -4.55
N ALA A 28 -1.45 -18.08 -4.44
CA ALA A 28 -1.92 -16.75 -4.79
C ALA A 28 -1.27 -15.66 -3.92
N VAL A 29 -1.11 -15.88 -2.62
CA VAL A 29 -0.41 -14.96 -1.72
C VAL A 29 1.05 -14.79 -2.13
N VAL A 30 1.77 -15.90 -2.38
CA VAL A 30 3.16 -15.85 -2.86
C VAL A 30 3.24 -15.08 -4.18
N GLN A 31 2.35 -15.37 -5.13
CA GLN A 31 2.30 -14.67 -6.41
C GLN A 31 1.98 -13.19 -6.27
N ALA A 32 1.11 -12.79 -5.34
CA ALA A 32 0.81 -11.38 -5.07
C ALA A 32 2.07 -10.64 -4.61
N ILE A 33 2.75 -11.18 -3.59
CA ILE A 33 4.00 -10.63 -3.06
C ILE A 33 5.05 -10.56 -4.15
N SER A 34 5.26 -11.65 -4.91
CA SER A 34 6.21 -11.69 -6.01
C SER A 34 5.90 -10.67 -7.10
N THR A 35 4.63 -10.43 -7.43
CA THR A 35 4.25 -9.46 -8.46
C THR A 35 4.57 -8.03 -8.02
N HIS A 36 4.22 -7.66 -6.79
CA HIS A 36 4.53 -6.33 -6.26
C HIS A 36 6.03 -6.10 -6.09
N TRP A 37 6.73 -7.12 -5.56
CA TRP A 37 8.18 -7.10 -5.46
C TRP A 37 8.84 -6.93 -6.83
N TYR A 38 8.44 -7.76 -7.81
CA TYR A 38 8.96 -7.70 -9.18
C TYR A 38 8.76 -6.31 -9.80
N THR A 39 7.57 -5.72 -9.66
CA THR A 39 7.32 -4.37 -10.20
C THR A 39 8.25 -3.33 -9.58
N GLY A 40 8.50 -3.41 -8.28
CA GLY A 40 9.43 -2.52 -7.59
C GLY A 40 10.88 -2.74 -8.01
N VAL A 41 11.32 -4.00 -8.12
CA VAL A 41 12.68 -4.35 -8.57
C VAL A 41 12.94 -3.88 -10.01
N VAL A 42 11.97 -4.00 -10.90
CA VAL A 42 12.11 -3.50 -12.29
C VAL A 42 12.29 -1.97 -12.32
N MET A 43 11.62 -1.24 -11.43
CA MET A 43 11.83 0.20 -11.30
C MET A 43 13.19 0.52 -10.68
N GLN A 44 13.59 -0.24 -9.66
CA GLN A 44 14.89 -0.14 -9.00
C GLN A 44 16.06 -0.41 -9.95
N LEU A 45 15.98 -1.42 -10.81
CA LEU A 45 17.09 -1.82 -11.67
C LEU A 45 17.26 -0.93 -12.91
N ASN A 46 16.42 0.09 -13.09
CA ASN A 46 16.53 1.02 -14.21
C ASN A 46 17.22 2.32 -13.77
N PRO A 47 18.50 2.55 -14.12
CA PRO A 47 19.25 3.72 -13.68
C PRO A 47 18.64 5.03 -14.19
N ALA A 48 17.97 5.01 -15.35
CA ALA A 48 17.30 6.20 -15.88
C ALA A 48 16.12 6.66 -15.00
N ARG A 49 15.68 5.85 -14.03
CA ARG A 49 14.59 6.16 -13.12
C ARG A 49 15.14 6.62 -11.76
N HIS A 50 15.94 7.69 -11.74
CA HIS A 50 16.65 8.16 -10.54
C HIS A 50 15.81 8.15 -9.25
N PRO A 51 14.55 8.66 -9.20
CA PRO A 51 13.71 8.59 -8.00
C PRO A 51 13.38 7.19 -7.48
N ASN A 52 13.42 6.19 -8.35
CA ASN A 52 13.10 4.80 -8.04
C ASN A 52 14.35 3.91 -8.03
N HIS A 53 15.53 4.43 -8.39
CA HIS A 53 16.79 3.68 -8.43
C HIS A 53 17.41 3.58 -7.03
N THR A 54 16.63 3.10 -6.06
CA THR A 54 17.04 3.00 -4.65
C THR A 54 16.76 1.61 -4.10
N ALA A 55 17.54 1.19 -3.10
CA ALA A 55 17.35 -0.11 -2.44
C ALA A 55 15.95 -0.25 -1.80
N MET A 56 15.32 0.87 -1.49
CA MET A 56 14.05 0.94 -0.78
C MET A 56 12.84 0.89 -1.71
N ALA A 57 13.01 1.21 -3.00
CA ALA A 57 11.90 1.29 -3.96
C ALA A 57 11.05 0.01 -3.98
N ALA A 58 11.67 -1.17 -4.05
CA ALA A 58 10.93 -2.44 -4.05
C ALA A 58 10.12 -2.68 -2.78
N MET A 59 10.70 -2.34 -1.62
CA MET A 59 10.05 -2.47 -0.32
C MET A 59 8.90 -1.48 -0.16
N LEU A 60 9.11 -0.21 -0.51
CA LEU A 60 8.08 0.83 -0.47
C LEU A 60 6.89 0.47 -1.35
N PHE A 61 7.13 -0.09 -2.55
CA PHE A 61 6.05 -0.53 -3.43
C PHE A 61 5.24 -1.69 -2.84
N LEU A 62 5.92 -2.68 -2.25
CA LEU A 62 5.29 -3.85 -1.63
C LEU A 62 4.46 -3.46 -0.40
N ILE A 63 5.02 -2.67 0.51
CA ILE A 63 4.34 -2.27 1.74
C ILE A 63 3.20 -1.32 1.44
N GLY A 64 3.38 -0.35 0.53
CA GLY A 64 2.29 0.51 0.08
C GLY A 64 1.13 -0.29 -0.52
N ALA A 65 1.42 -1.35 -1.30
CA ALA A 65 0.39 -2.25 -1.84
C ALA A 65 -0.32 -3.06 -0.75
N PHE A 66 0.42 -3.58 0.23
CA PHE A 66 -0.12 -4.32 1.37
C PHE A 66 -1.08 -3.46 2.20
N VAL A 67 -0.63 -2.27 2.58
CA VAL A 67 -1.36 -1.32 3.44
C VAL A 67 -2.61 -0.78 2.75
N SER A 68 -2.50 -0.33 1.49
CA SER A 68 -3.66 0.12 0.71
C SER A 68 -4.64 -1.01 0.39
N GLY A 69 -4.14 -2.22 0.15
CA GLY A 69 -4.96 -3.41 -0.09
C GLY A 69 -5.84 -3.77 1.11
N ILE A 70 -5.28 -3.72 2.33
CA ILE A 70 -6.07 -3.93 3.56
C ILE A 70 -7.11 -2.81 3.74
N GLY A 71 -6.74 -1.55 3.49
CA GLY A 71 -7.67 -0.43 3.56
C GLY A 71 -8.87 -0.61 2.62
N LEU A 72 -8.61 -0.96 1.37
CA LEU A 72 -9.66 -1.22 0.39
C LEU A 72 -10.50 -2.45 0.77
N LEU A 73 -9.87 -3.51 1.29
CA LEU A 73 -10.57 -4.70 1.75
C LEU A 73 -11.55 -4.38 2.89
N ASN A 74 -11.13 -3.62 3.91
CA ASN A 74 -12.01 -3.18 4.99
C ASN A 74 -13.24 -2.42 4.46
N LEU A 75 -13.05 -1.55 3.46
CA LEU A 75 -14.14 -0.81 2.84
C LEU A 75 -15.08 -1.73 2.06
N MET A 76 -14.53 -2.67 1.28
CA MET A 76 -15.32 -3.64 0.52
C MET A 76 -16.14 -4.55 1.42
N LEU A 77 -15.56 -5.03 2.53
CA LEU A 77 -16.26 -5.86 3.52
C LEU A 77 -17.40 -5.08 4.17
N TRP A 78 -17.18 -3.80 4.48
CA TRP A 78 -18.23 -2.92 5.02
C TRP A 78 -19.37 -2.69 4.03
N ILE A 79 -19.07 -2.46 2.75
CA ILE A 79 -20.08 -2.34 1.69
C ILE A 79 -20.87 -3.66 1.59
N ARG A 80 -20.17 -4.79 1.55
CA ARG A 80 -20.79 -6.11 1.48
C ARG A 80 -21.72 -6.37 2.66
N ASP A 81 -21.32 -6.03 3.89
CA ASP A 81 -22.16 -6.20 5.09
C ASP A 81 -23.44 -5.37 5.07
N LYS A 82 -23.48 -4.27 4.32
CA LYS A 82 -24.70 -3.49 4.07
C LYS A 82 -25.63 -4.14 3.06
N MET A 83 -25.12 -4.99 2.17
CA MET A 83 -25.89 -5.64 1.10
C MET A 83 -26.42 -7.02 1.49
N VAL A 84 -25.86 -7.65 2.52
CA VAL A 84 -26.27 -8.99 2.97
C VAL A 84 -27.21 -8.96 4.17
N LYS A 85 -27.88 -10.08 4.41
CA LYS A 85 -28.68 -10.32 5.61
C LYS A 85 -27.80 -10.30 6.86
N GLU A 86 -28.40 -9.96 7.99
CA GLU A 86 -27.72 -9.82 9.28
C GLU A 86 -26.98 -11.09 9.72
N GLU A 87 -27.61 -12.25 9.53
CA GLU A 87 -27.04 -13.59 9.78
C GLU A 87 -25.78 -13.91 8.96
N SER A 88 -25.57 -13.20 7.85
CA SER A 88 -24.42 -13.36 6.98
C SER A 88 -23.34 -12.29 7.21
N ARG A 89 -23.56 -11.31 8.10
CA ARG A 89 -22.61 -10.22 8.37
C ARG A 89 -21.35 -10.75 9.04
N LEU A 90 -20.25 -10.05 8.79
CA LEU A 90 -18.95 -10.41 9.33
C LEU A 90 -18.83 -9.99 10.81
N ASP A 91 -18.03 -10.74 11.56
CA ASP A 91 -17.67 -10.38 12.93
C ASP A 91 -16.96 -9.01 12.93
N PRO A 92 -17.44 -8.03 13.72
CA PRO A 92 -16.74 -6.75 13.93
C PRO A 92 -15.25 -6.90 14.27
N GLN A 93 -14.84 -7.95 14.97
CA GLN A 93 -13.44 -8.21 15.31
C GLN A 93 -12.53 -8.37 14.08
N MET A 94 -13.08 -8.84 12.96
CA MET A 94 -12.32 -9.01 11.72
C MET A 94 -11.81 -7.67 11.18
N TYR A 95 -12.60 -6.61 11.27
CA TYR A 95 -12.17 -5.26 10.86
C TYR A 95 -11.01 -4.76 11.72
N PHE A 96 -11.04 -5.05 13.02
CA PHE A 96 -9.96 -4.66 13.94
C PHE A 96 -8.69 -5.48 13.71
N GLY A 97 -8.80 -6.78 13.45
CA GLY A 97 -7.64 -7.63 13.11
C GLY A 97 -6.94 -7.16 11.83
N LEU A 98 -7.73 -6.81 10.80
CA LEU A 98 -7.20 -6.20 9.57
C LEU A 98 -6.55 -4.84 9.85
N ALA A 99 -7.19 -4.01 10.69
CA ALA A 99 -6.65 -2.71 11.07
C ALA A 99 -5.29 -2.80 11.79
N GLN A 100 -5.08 -3.83 12.63
CA GLN A 100 -3.80 -4.05 13.30
C GLN A 100 -2.68 -4.40 12.31
N LEU A 101 -2.97 -5.24 11.31
CA LEU A 101 -2.03 -5.53 10.23
C LEU A 101 -1.71 -4.29 9.40
N MET A 102 -2.73 -3.47 9.12
CA MET A 102 -2.57 -2.20 8.41
C MET A 102 -1.71 -1.22 9.21
N LEU A 103 -1.91 -1.10 10.53
CA LEU A 103 -1.11 -0.26 11.41
C LEU A 103 0.36 -0.68 11.40
N PHE A 104 0.65 -1.98 11.49
CA PHE A 104 2.02 -2.47 11.36
C PHE A 104 2.65 -2.05 10.03
N GLY A 105 1.92 -2.23 8.93
CA GLY A 105 2.38 -1.80 7.62
C GLY A 105 2.60 -0.29 7.50
N ILE A 106 1.73 0.55 8.08
CA ILE A 106 1.89 2.02 8.10
C ILE A 106 3.15 2.44 8.84
N VAL A 107 3.42 1.83 10.00
CA VAL A 107 4.63 2.13 10.78
C VAL A 107 5.88 1.74 10.00
N LEU A 108 5.85 0.57 9.35
CA LEU A 108 6.95 0.12 8.51
C LEU A 108 7.15 1.06 7.31
N ASP A 109 6.07 1.48 6.64
CA ASP A 109 6.10 2.42 5.52
C ASP A 109 6.71 3.77 5.93
N LEU A 110 6.29 4.31 7.08
CA LEU A 110 6.88 5.54 7.63
C LEU A 110 8.39 5.41 7.87
N PHE A 111 8.83 4.28 8.42
CA PHE A 111 10.25 4.03 8.64
C PHE A 111 11.01 3.96 7.31
N LEU A 112 10.46 3.28 6.30
CA LEU A 112 11.10 3.18 5.00
C LEU A 112 11.16 4.53 4.27
N VAL A 113 10.05 5.28 4.26
CA VAL A 113 10.01 6.59 3.60
C VAL A 113 10.93 7.57 4.31
N PHE A 114 10.99 7.53 5.64
CA PHE A 114 11.94 8.31 6.41
C PHE A 114 13.39 7.98 6.03
N SER A 115 13.72 6.69 5.94
CA SER A 115 15.06 6.23 5.53
C SER A 115 15.41 6.70 4.12
N GLU A 116 14.43 6.68 3.21
CA GLU A 116 14.57 7.18 1.84
C GLU A 116 14.83 8.69 1.81
N PHE A 117 14.10 9.49 2.58
CA PHE A 117 14.35 10.94 2.69
C PHE A 117 15.72 11.26 3.31
N MET A 118 16.17 10.45 4.27
CA MET A 118 17.52 10.57 4.82
C MET A 118 18.58 10.30 3.75
N GLN A 119 18.41 9.23 2.96
CA GLN A 119 19.29 8.92 1.84
C GLN A 119 19.28 10.04 0.79
N MET A 120 18.11 10.58 0.42
CA MET A 120 18.01 11.70 -0.51
C MET A 120 18.66 12.99 0.02
N THR A 121 18.73 13.18 1.34
CA THR A 121 19.31 14.38 1.95
C THR A 121 20.84 14.29 2.08
N TYR A 122 21.37 13.10 2.36
CA TYR A 122 22.80 12.89 2.67
C TYR A 122 23.54 12.06 1.61
N GLY A 123 22.85 11.68 0.53
CA GLY A 123 23.39 10.89 -0.55
C GLY A 123 24.14 11.70 -1.59
N THR A 124 24.08 11.23 -2.82
CA THR A 124 24.67 11.83 -4.01
C THR A 124 23.93 13.08 -4.48
N GLU A 125 24.56 13.85 -5.36
CA GLU A 125 23.96 15.05 -5.97
C GLU A 125 22.66 14.72 -6.73
N GLU A 126 22.63 13.58 -7.43
CA GLU A 126 21.41 13.10 -8.12
C GLU A 126 20.26 12.85 -7.14
N GLU A 127 20.54 12.21 -6.00
CA GLU A 127 19.53 11.92 -4.97
C GLU A 127 19.02 13.21 -4.31
N TYR A 128 19.90 14.21 -4.16
CA TYR A 128 19.51 15.53 -3.67
C TYR A 128 18.63 16.30 -4.67
N HIS A 129 18.89 16.19 -5.97
CA HIS A 129 18.01 16.76 -7.00
C HIS A 129 16.61 16.12 -7.00
N VAL A 130 16.51 14.83 -6.71
CA VAL A 130 15.21 14.17 -6.50
C VAL A 130 14.48 14.79 -5.32
N LEU A 131 15.17 15.07 -4.21
CA LEU A 131 14.58 15.76 -3.05
C LEU A 131 14.05 17.15 -3.41
N GLU A 132 14.76 17.89 -4.26
CA GLU A 132 14.33 19.20 -4.73
C GLU A 132 13.05 19.12 -5.56
N LEU A 133 12.94 18.14 -6.46
CA LEU A 133 11.71 17.86 -7.21
C LEU A 133 10.54 17.50 -6.29
N VAL A 134 10.79 16.72 -5.23
CA VAL A 134 9.79 16.41 -4.20
C VAL A 134 9.36 17.68 -3.46
N ARG A 135 10.28 18.58 -3.14
CA ARG A 135 9.97 19.82 -2.40
C ARG A 135 9.25 20.89 -3.24
N THR A 136 9.37 20.82 -4.56
CA THR A 136 8.84 21.83 -5.48
C THR A 136 7.61 21.32 -6.23
N VAL A 137 7.81 20.46 -7.23
CA VAL A 137 6.78 20.00 -8.17
C VAL A 137 5.88 18.93 -7.54
N PHE A 138 6.47 17.99 -6.79
CA PHE A 138 5.77 16.82 -6.27
C PHE A 138 5.42 16.91 -4.77
N TYR A 139 5.49 18.12 -4.20
CA TYR A 139 5.25 18.34 -2.77
C TYR A 139 3.86 17.87 -2.34
N PHE A 140 2.83 18.27 -3.07
CA PHE A 140 1.46 17.92 -2.71
C PHE A 140 1.16 16.41 -2.81
N PRO A 141 1.50 15.71 -3.93
CA PRO A 141 1.33 14.26 -4.00
C PRO A 141 2.12 13.48 -2.94
N VAL A 142 3.38 13.88 -2.67
CA VAL A 142 4.27 13.15 -1.76
C VAL A 142 4.00 13.52 -0.30
N ALA A 143 4.16 14.78 0.08
CA ALA A 143 4.01 15.19 1.47
C ALA A 143 2.55 15.26 1.90
N GLY A 144 1.68 15.81 1.06
CA GLY A 144 0.26 16.01 1.38
C GLY A 144 -0.56 14.72 1.30
N VAL A 145 -0.60 14.09 0.13
CA VAL A 145 -1.50 12.94 -0.11
C VAL A 145 -0.93 11.65 0.47
N TYR A 146 0.35 11.37 0.23
CA TYR A 146 0.98 10.13 0.70
C TYR A 146 1.40 10.20 2.17
N ILE A 147 2.38 11.02 2.52
CA ILE A 147 2.92 11.03 3.89
C ILE A 147 1.83 11.45 4.88
N PHE A 148 1.21 12.61 4.65
CA PHE A 148 0.21 13.10 5.58
C PHE A 148 -1.11 12.30 5.48
N GLY A 149 -1.67 12.18 4.28
CA GLY A 149 -2.97 11.53 4.07
C GLY A 149 -2.99 10.02 4.27
N ALA A 150 -1.96 9.29 3.81
CA ALA A 150 -1.94 7.83 3.85
C ALA A 150 -1.33 7.25 5.12
N LEU A 151 -0.36 7.97 5.72
CA LEU A 151 0.44 7.46 6.83
C LEU A 151 0.14 8.19 8.15
N ILE A 152 0.37 9.50 8.21
CA ILE A 152 0.25 10.27 9.46
C ILE A 152 -1.20 10.32 9.96
N VAL A 153 -2.16 10.68 9.09
CA VAL A 153 -3.56 10.79 9.49
C VAL A 153 -4.11 9.45 9.99
N PRO A 154 -3.95 8.31 9.27
CA PRO A 154 -4.35 7.00 9.77
C PRO A 154 -3.63 6.58 11.05
N LEU A 155 -2.34 6.90 11.19
CA LEU A 155 -1.59 6.60 12.41
C LEU A 155 -2.16 7.37 13.63
N ILE A 156 -2.46 8.66 13.47
CA ILE A 156 -3.09 9.48 14.52
C ILE A 156 -4.46 8.89 14.89
N ILE A 157 -5.26 8.48 13.90
CA ILE A 157 -6.55 7.84 14.14
C ILE A 157 -6.35 6.58 14.98
N PHE A 158 -5.39 5.71 14.64
CA PHE A 158 -5.14 4.47 15.37
C PHE A 158 -4.64 4.65 16.80
N ILE A 159 -3.85 5.69 17.06
CA ILE A 159 -3.38 6.02 18.41
C ILE A 159 -4.51 6.62 19.26
N SER A 160 -5.41 7.38 18.62
CA SER A 160 -6.54 8.02 19.30
C SER A 160 -7.61 7.00 19.75
N PRO A 161 -8.49 7.38 20.70
CA PRO A 161 -9.67 6.58 21.03
C PRO A 161 -10.58 6.26 19.84
N PHE A 162 -10.55 7.11 18.80
CA PHE A 162 -11.36 6.92 17.59
C PHE A 162 -10.96 5.66 16.81
N GLY A 163 -9.68 5.30 16.80
CA GLY A 163 -9.17 4.07 16.17
C GLY A 163 -9.68 2.78 16.80
N LYS A 164 -10.26 2.84 18.01
CA LYS A 164 -10.91 1.69 18.68
C LYS A 164 -12.36 1.49 18.22
N THR A 165 -12.89 2.38 17.39
CA THR A 165 -14.25 2.31 16.85
C THR A 165 -14.24 1.78 15.41
N LYS A 166 -15.31 1.09 15.01
CA LYS A 166 -15.47 0.62 13.63
C LYS A 166 -15.39 1.77 12.62
N THR A 167 -15.99 2.92 12.96
CA THR A 167 -15.96 4.12 12.12
C THR A 167 -14.54 4.66 11.94
N GLY A 168 -13.76 4.76 13.02
CA GLY A 168 -12.37 5.21 12.94
C GLY A 168 -11.50 4.29 12.10
N VAL A 169 -11.66 2.97 12.25
CA VAL A 169 -10.98 1.98 11.39
C VAL A 169 -11.33 2.18 9.91
N LEU A 170 -12.60 2.41 9.59
CA LEU A 170 -13.04 2.61 8.20
C LEU A 170 -12.53 3.94 7.62
N VAL A 171 -12.51 5.01 8.41
CA VAL A 171 -11.94 6.30 8.01
C VAL A 171 -10.44 6.17 7.75
N ALA A 172 -9.70 5.53 8.67
CA ALA A 172 -8.27 5.25 8.48
C ALA A 172 -8.04 4.41 7.22
N SER A 173 -8.86 3.37 7.00
CA SER A 173 -8.80 2.50 5.82
C SER A 173 -9.03 3.28 4.51
N ALA A 174 -9.98 4.22 4.48
CA ALA A 174 -10.22 5.09 3.34
C ALA A 174 -9.08 6.08 3.08
N CYS A 175 -8.58 6.73 4.14
CA CYS A 175 -7.43 7.64 4.06
C CYS A 175 -6.19 6.91 3.54
N THR A 176 -5.88 5.72 4.07
CA THR A 176 -4.76 4.90 3.63
C THR A 176 -4.91 4.43 2.18
N ALA A 177 -6.07 3.87 1.81
CA ALA A 177 -6.30 3.39 0.44
C ALA A 177 -6.20 4.52 -0.60
N GLY A 178 -6.77 5.70 -0.30
CA GLY A 178 -6.68 6.87 -1.17
C GLY A 178 -5.30 7.53 -1.15
N GLY A 179 -4.67 7.65 0.02
CA GLY A 179 -3.41 8.37 0.20
C GLY A 179 -2.22 7.69 -0.48
N ILE A 180 -2.17 6.35 -0.51
CA ILE A 180 -1.12 5.61 -1.22
C ILE A 180 -1.16 5.87 -2.74
N TYR A 181 -2.29 6.33 -3.30
CA TYR A 181 -2.31 6.81 -4.68
C TYR A 181 -1.38 8.03 -4.89
N GLY A 182 -1.24 8.89 -3.87
CA GLY A 182 -0.26 9.97 -3.84
C GLY A 182 1.17 9.48 -3.98
N MET A 183 1.51 8.32 -3.40
CA MET A 183 2.82 7.69 -3.56
C MET A 183 3.02 7.27 -5.01
N ARG A 184 1.99 6.74 -5.68
CA ARG A 184 2.08 6.33 -7.09
C ARG A 184 2.28 7.52 -8.01
N ILE A 185 1.55 8.61 -7.80
CA ILE A 185 1.77 9.88 -8.53
C ILE A 185 3.17 10.41 -8.24
N GLY A 186 3.54 10.50 -6.96
CA GLY A 186 4.81 11.06 -6.50
C GLY A 186 6.03 10.29 -6.98
N TRP A 187 6.09 8.96 -6.82
CA TRP A 187 7.28 8.17 -7.16
C TRP A 187 7.32 7.74 -8.63
N VAL A 188 6.18 7.34 -9.21
CA VAL A 188 6.15 6.84 -10.59
C VAL A 188 6.21 8.01 -11.58
N LEU A 189 5.36 9.02 -11.42
CA LEU A 189 5.29 10.12 -12.40
C LEU A 189 6.48 11.07 -12.27
N MET A 190 7.02 11.29 -11.06
CA MET A 190 8.27 12.05 -10.91
C MET A 190 9.42 11.42 -11.68
N SER A 191 9.51 10.09 -11.69
CA SER A 191 10.52 9.40 -12.48
C SER A 191 10.28 9.48 -13.99
N GLN A 192 9.05 9.66 -14.46
CA GLN A 192 8.79 9.91 -15.88
C GLN A 192 9.07 11.37 -16.24
N PHE A 193 8.75 12.30 -15.34
CA PHE A 193 9.04 13.71 -15.47
C PHE A 193 10.55 13.96 -15.53
N SER A 194 11.33 13.35 -14.61
CA SER A 194 12.78 13.49 -14.59
C SER A 194 13.42 13.00 -15.89
N GLN A 195 12.91 11.91 -16.50
CA GLN A 195 13.43 11.36 -17.77
C GLN A 195 13.11 12.21 -19.01
N THR A 196 12.09 13.05 -18.94
CA THR A 196 11.59 13.79 -20.11
C THR A 196 12.19 15.20 -20.18
N PHE A 197 12.44 15.79 -19.01
CA PHE A 197 12.88 17.18 -18.90
C PHE A 197 14.35 17.33 -18.48
N PHE A 198 15.01 16.23 -18.13
CA PHE A 198 16.44 16.14 -17.80
C PHE A 198 17.04 14.88 -18.46
#